data_AF-A0A6A4VUV8-F1
#
_entry.id   AF-A0A6A4VUV8-F1
#
_cell.length_a   1.000
_cell.length_b   1.000
_cell.length_c   1.000
_cell.angle_alpha   90.00
_cell.angle_beta   90.00
_cell.angle_gamma   90.00
#
_symmetry.space_group_name_H-M   'P 1'
#
loop_
_entity.id
_entity.type
_entity.pdbx_description
1 polymer ?
#
loop_
_entity_poly.entity_id
_entity_poly.type
_entity_poly.pdbx_seq_one_letter_code
_entity_poly.pdbx_strand_id
1 'polypeptide(L)'
;MFTVRTGLGVRRPPLMVPVTLDGQKVEMELDTGATLSVCSDAGFRQLWPCGGPKLEPCSVKLKTYSGEQLPVLGQAAVNVEYDGQAQRLPLIVVEGGGPWLFGRNWLGHIRLDWPSICRVTAETRVQPILDEFSDVFNWRSWAAIEAAMSASTWTRQGRRFV
;
A
#
# COMPACT_ATOMS: atom_id res chain seq x y z
N MET A 1 -3.37 12.82 -4.48
CA MET A 1 -2.75 11.67 -5.17
C MET A 1 -1.42 12.12 -5.75
N PHE A 2 -0.29 11.59 -5.27
CA PHE A 2 1.01 11.84 -5.91
C PHE A 2 1.24 10.76 -6.97
N THR A 3 1.63 11.17 -8.16
CA THR A 3 2.11 10.24 -9.18
C THR A 3 3.62 10.19 -9.08
N VAL A 4 4.18 9.05 -8.69
CA VAL A 4 5.62 8.82 -8.84
C VAL A 4 5.90 8.77 -10.34
N ARG A 5 6.49 9.85 -10.86
CA ARG A 5 7.08 9.85 -12.20
C ARG A 5 8.41 9.12 -12.08
N THR A 6 8.43 7.82 -12.37
CA THR A 6 9.68 7.16 -12.71
C THR A 6 10.28 7.89 -13.92
N GLY A 7 11.60 8.02 -14.02
CA GLY A 7 12.29 8.80 -15.07
C GLY A 7 11.93 8.45 -16.53
N LEU A 8 11.14 7.40 -16.74
CA LEU A 8 10.56 6.96 -18.02
C LEU A 8 9.18 7.57 -18.36
N GLY A 9 8.58 8.39 -17.49
CA GLY A 9 7.28 9.04 -17.75
C GLY A 9 6.05 8.10 -17.77
N VAL A 10 6.23 6.80 -17.55
CA VAL A 10 5.14 5.81 -17.57
C VAL A 10 4.32 5.93 -16.27
N ARG A 11 3.07 6.37 -16.38
CA ARG A 11 2.08 6.24 -15.30
C ARG A 11 1.66 4.78 -15.18
N ARG A 12 1.86 4.18 -14.01
CA ARG A 12 1.22 2.89 -13.71
C ARG A 12 -0.25 3.15 -13.31
N PRO A 13 -1.21 2.39 -13.86
CA PRO A 13 -2.60 2.50 -13.44
C PRO A 13 -2.76 2.06 -11.96
N PRO A 14 -3.83 2.50 -11.28
CA PRO A 14 -4.17 1.98 -9.96
C PRO A 14 -4.35 0.46 -9.96
N LEU A 15 -4.06 -0.17 -8.82
CA LEU A 15 -4.35 -1.58 -8.62
C LEU A 15 -5.78 -1.72 -8.16
N MET A 16 -6.58 -2.50 -8.91
CA MET A 16 -7.98 -2.70 -8.61
C MET A 16 -8.20 -4.08 -7.98
N VAL A 17 -9.05 -4.12 -6.97
CA VAL A 17 -9.49 -5.34 -6.28
C VAL A 17 -10.98 -5.50 -6.56
N PRO A 18 -11.39 -6.55 -7.31
CA PRO A 18 -12.79 -6.88 -7.50
C PRO A 18 -13.35 -7.46 -6.21
N VAL A 19 -14.35 -6.80 -5.62
CA VAL A 19 -15.07 -7.29 -4.45
C VAL A 19 -16.57 -7.30 -4.70
N THR A 20 -17.30 -8.04 -3.88
CA THR A 20 -18.76 -7.94 -3.83
C THR A 20 -19.18 -7.33 -2.49
N LEU A 21 -19.97 -6.25 -2.52
CA LEU A 21 -20.50 -5.55 -1.35
C LEU A 21 -22.01 -5.76 -1.29
N ASP A 22 -22.50 -6.47 -0.28
CA ASP A 22 -23.92 -6.80 -0.10
C ASP A 22 -24.55 -7.37 -1.40
N GLY A 23 -23.81 -8.24 -2.10
CA GLY A 23 -24.22 -8.85 -3.37
C GLY A 23 -23.96 -8.01 -4.64
N GLN A 24 -23.48 -6.77 -4.51
CA GLN A 24 -23.16 -5.88 -5.64
C GLN A 24 -21.66 -5.89 -5.97
N LYS A 25 -21.29 -6.09 -7.24
CA LYS A 25 -19.88 -6.09 -7.66
C LYS A 25 -19.31 -4.68 -7.72
N VAL A 26 -18.11 -4.49 -7.17
CA VAL A 26 -17.40 -3.21 -7.12
C VAL A 26 -15.91 -3.43 -7.38
N GLU A 27 -15.33 -2.57 -8.22
CA GLU A 27 -13.88 -2.45 -8.35
C GLU A 27 -13.38 -1.39 -7.36
N MET A 28 -12.51 -1.79 -6.43
CA MET A 28 -11.94 -0.87 -5.44
C MET A 28 -10.44 -0.70 -5.67
N GLU A 29 -9.94 0.52 -5.60
CA GLU A 29 -8.51 0.84 -5.67
C GLU A 29 -7.82 0.36 -4.38
N LEU A 30 -6.87 -0.56 -4.50
CA LEU A 30 -6.02 -1.01 -3.41
C LEU A 30 -5.10 0.14 -2.96
N ASP A 31 -5.39 0.68 -1.78
CA ASP A 31 -4.64 1.79 -1.22
C ASP A 31 -4.08 1.44 0.16
N THR A 32 -2.85 0.93 0.17
CA THR A 32 -2.12 0.66 1.42
C THR A 32 -1.78 1.93 2.20
N GLY A 33 -1.87 3.12 1.58
CA GLY A 33 -1.74 4.41 2.22
C GLY A 33 -3.01 4.86 2.96
N ALA A 34 -4.18 4.37 2.54
CA ALA A 34 -5.46 4.65 3.20
C ALA A 34 -5.63 3.82 4.48
N THR A 35 -5.94 4.49 5.60
CA THR A 35 -6.24 3.80 6.87
C THR A 35 -7.58 3.07 6.81
N LEU A 36 -8.58 3.67 6.16
CA LEU A 36 -9.94 3.17 6.08
C LEU A 36 -10.36 2.97 4.62
N SER A 37 -11.24 2.01 4.39
CA SER A 37 -11.94 1.85 3.12
C SER A 37 -13.02 2.91 3.00
N VAL A 38 -13.03 3.59 1.86
CA VAL A 38 -13.83 4.80 1.63
C VAL A 38 -14.54 4.70 0.29
N CYS A 39 -15.74 5.24 0.20
CA CYS A 39 -16.37 5.55 -1.08
C CYS A 39 -16.97 6.96 -1.05
N SER A 40 -17.21 7.51 -2.24
CA SER A 40 -18.01 8.72 -2.38
C SER A 40 -19.48 8.46 -2.08
N ASP A 41 -20.19 9.50 -1.63
CA ASP A 41 -21.65 9.54 -1.53
C ASP A 41 -22.34 9.22 -2.86
N ALA A 42 -21.81 9.76 -3.96
CA ALA A 42 -22.31 9.46 -5.30
C ALA A 42 -22.16 7.96 -5.63
N GLY A 43 -20.99 7.37 -5.37
CA GLY A 43 -20.76 5.94 -5.55
C GLY A 43 -21.68 5.10 -4.67
N PHE A 44 -21.83 5.45 -3.39
CA PHE A 44 -22.68 4.76 -2.45
C PHE A 44 -24.14 4.71 -2.92
N ARG A 45 -24.71 5.86 -3.30
CA ARG A 45 -26.09 5.95 -3.81
C ARG A 45 -26.27 5.27 -5.16
N GLN A 46 -25.23 5.27 -6.00
CA GLN A 46 -25.28 4.57 -7.28
C GLN A 46 -25.30 3.04 -7.10
N LEU A 47 -24.52 2.52 -6.15
CA LEU A 47 -24.47 1.09 -5.86
C LEU A 47 -25.77 0.61 -5.19
N TRP A 48 -26.36 1.47 -4.36
CA TRP A 48 -27.59 1.20 -3.61
C TRP A 48 -28.65 2.27 -3.87
N PRO A 49 -29.26 2.29 -5.08
CA PRO A 49 -30.26 3.31 -5.44
C PRO A 49 -31.60 3.10 -4.74
N CYS A 50 -31.94 1.85 -4.42
CA CYS A 50 -33.20 1.46 -3.79
C CYS A 50 -32.92 0.39 -2.72
N GLY A 51 -32.93 0.79 -1.45
CA GLY A 51 -32.50 -0.09 -0.36
C GLY A 51 -30.97 -0.21 -0.29
N GLY A 52 -30.45 -0.78 0.80
CA GLY A 52 -29.01 -0.86 1.05
C GLY A 52 -28.67 -0.75 2.54
N PRO A 53 -27.38 -0.77 2.89
CA PRO A 53 -26.94 -0.61 4.26
C PRO A 53 -27.26 0.80 4.77
N LYS A 54 -27.68 0.90 6.03
CA LYS A 54 -28.00 2.18 6.66
C LYS A 54 -26.71 2.99 6.86
N LEU A 55 -26.73 4.26 6.45
CA LEU A 55 -25.69 5.21 6.79
C LEU A 55 -25.88 5.69 8.24
N GLU A 56 -24.87 5.47 9.07
CA GLU A 56 -24.86 5.84 10.47
C GLU A 56 -23.86 6.97 10.74
N PRO A 57 -24.13 7.86 11.72
CA PRO A 57 -23.18 8.88 12.13
C PRO A 57 -21.83 8.28 12.54
N CYS A 58 -20.74 8.94 12.13
CA CYS A 58 -19.39 8.50 12.42
C CYS A 58 -18.55 9.68 12.94
N SER A 59 -17.75 9.44 13.99
CA SER A 59 -16.86 10.46 14.59
C SER A 59 -15.48 10.53 13.91
N VAL A 60 -15.24 9.70 12.89
CA VAL A 60 -13.99 9.66 12.14
C VAL A 60 -13.76 10.99 11.43
N LYS A 61 -12.53 11.49 11.55
CA LYS A 61 -12.04 12.65 10.79
C LYS A 61 -11.03 12.17 9.79
N LEU A 62 -11.38 12.26 8.51
CA LEU A 62 -10.48 11.91 7.42
C LEU A 62 -9.72 13.13 6.92
N LYS A 63 -8.44 12.91 6.61
CA LYS A 63 -7.61 13.86 5.89
C LYS A 63 -6.96 13.17 4.72
N THR A 64 -6.87 13.88 3.61
CA THR A 64 -5.99 13.47 2.52
C THR A 64 -4.54 13.56 2.98
N TYR A 65 -3.65 12.91 2.25
CA TYR A 65 -2.22 13.01 2.52
C TYR A 65 -1.69 14.46 2.49
N SER A 66 -2.28 15.35 1.68
CA SER A 66 -1.91 16.77 1.65
C SER A 66 -2.43 17.58 2.85
N GLY A 67 -3.15 16.94 3.78
CA GLY A 67 -3.67 17.56 4.99
C GLY A 67 -5.06 18.18 4.85
N GLU A 68 -5.65 18.14 3.65
CA GLU A 68 -7.02 18.59 3.40
C GLU A 68 -8.01 17.68 4.12
N GLN A 69 -9.03 18.25 4.76
CA GLN A 69 -10.07 17.49 5.43
C GLN A 69 -11.07 16.97 4.41
N LEU A 70 -11.40 15.68 4.51
CA LEU A 70 -12.47 15.06 3.73
C LEU A 70 -13.75 15.08 4.56
N PRO A 71 -14.84 15.74 4.11
CA PRO A 71 -16.12 15.71 4.80
C PRO A 71 -16.68 14.28 4.84
N VAL A 72 -16.83 13.73 6.04
CA VAL A 72 -17.42 12.40 6.26
C VAL A 72 -18.92 12.55 6.46
N LEU A 73 -19.70 11.83 5.66
CA LEU A 73 -21.17 11.79 5.79
C LEU A 73 -21.64 10.73 6.78
N GLY A 74 -20.84 9.68 6.96
CA GLY A 74 -21.12 8.61 7.90
C GLY A 74 -20.35 7.34 7.57
N GLN A 75 -20.79 6.24 8.18
CA GLN A 75 -20.29 4.91 7.89
C GLN A 75 -21.45 3.93 7.70
N ALA A 76 -21.20 2.87 6.94
CA ALA A 76 -22.15 1.79 6.71
C ALA A 76 -21.46 0.44 6.95
N ALA A 77 -22.14 -0.50 7.61
CA ALA A 77 -21.64 -1.86 7.78
C ALA A 77 -22.08 -2.73 6.60
N VAL A 78 -21.12 -3.11 5.75
CA VAL A 78 -21.33 -3.87 4.50
C VAL A 78 -20.79 -5.29 4.62
N ASN A 79 -21.44 -6.27 3.98
CA ASN A 79 -20.87 -7.59 3.78
C ASN A 79 -19.91 -7.55 2.58
N VAL A 80 -18.62 -7.71 2.84
CA VAL A 80 -17.57 -7.72 1.83
C VAL A 80 -17.21 -9.16 1.50
N GLU A 81 -17.30 -9.50 0.23
CA GLU A 81 -16.96 -10.82 -0.29
C GLU A 81 -15.79 -10.73 -1.28
N TYR A 82 -14.80 -11.59 -1.07
CA TYR A 82 -13.62 -11.71 -1.93
C TYR A 82 -13.08 -13.14 -1.87
N ASP A 83 -12.99 -13.82 -3.02
CA ASP A 83 -12.39 -15.16 -3.15
C ASP A 83 -12.87 -16.16 -2.08
N GLY A 84 -14.19 -16.28 -1.92
CA GLY A 84 -14.82 -17.16 -0.94
C GLY A 84 -14.77 -16.69 0.52
N GLN A 85 -14.08 -15.59 0.82
CA GLN A 85 -14.11 -14.94 2.13
C GLN A 85 -15.33 -14.01 2.20
N ALA A 86 -15.97 -13.94 3.37
CA ALA A 86 -17.03 -12.99 3.66
C ALA A 86 -16.77 -12.32 5.02
N GLN A 87 -16.81 -10.99 5.07
CA GLN A 87 -16.57 -10.20 6.29
C GLN A 87 -17.52 -9.02 6.36
N ARG A 88 -18.13 -8.78 7.52
CA ARG A 88 -18.96 -7.58 7.73
C ARG A 88 -18.10 -6.44 8.26
N LEU A 89 -17.82 -5.45 7.42
CA LEU A 89 -16.82 -4.41 7.69
C LEU A 89 -17.39 -3.00 7.51
N PRO A 90 -16.85 -1.99 8.21
CA PRO A 90 -17.26 -0.60 8.04
C PRO A 90 -16.71 -0.02 6.73
N LEU A 91 -17.59 0.61 5.95
CA LEU A 91 -17.29 1.45 4.80
C LEU A 91 -17.57 2.91 5.17
N ILE A 92 -16.58 3.80 5.00
CA ILE A 92 -16.76 5.23 5.26
C ILE A 92 -17.26 5.92 4.00
N VAL A 93 -18.33 6.72 4.14
CA VAL A 93 -18.89 7.50 3.04
C VAL A 93 -18.48 8.95 3.21
N VAL A 94 -17.83 9.50 2.18
CA VAL A 94 -17.39 10.89 2.14
C VAL A 94 -18.12 11.68 1.05
N GLU A 95 -18.18 12.99 1.22
CA GLU A 95 -18.72 13.89 0.20
C GLU A 95 -17.82 13.93 -1.05
N GLY A 96 -18.42 14.22 -2.21
CA GLY A 96 -17.72 14.38 -3.49
C GLY A 96 -17.75 13.14 -4.39
N GLY A 97 -16.81 13.07 -5.34
CA GLY A 97 -16.73 12.03 -6.38
C GLY A 97 -15.46 11.18 -6.34
N GLY A 98 -14.86 11.03 -5.16
CA GLY A 98 -13.65 10.24 -4.96
C GLY A 98 -13.83 8.74 -5.30
N PRO A 99 -12.72 8.02 -5.53
CA PRO A 99 -12.73 6.60 -5.87
C PRO A 99 -13.20 5.74 -4.69
N TRP A 100 -13.49 4.47 -5.00
CA TRP A 100 -13.63 3.43 -3.99
C TRP A 100 -12.23 2.98 -3.55
N LEU A 101 -11.90 3.16 -2.28
CA LEU A 101 -10.61 2.79 -1.72
C LEU A 101 -10.72 1.54 -0.87
N PHE A 102 -9.91 0.54 -1.16
CA PHE A 102 -9.70 -0.64 -0.33
C PHE A 102 -8.54 -0.36 0.64
N GLY A 103 -8.89 0.10 1.84
CA GLY A 103 -7.94 0.56 2.84
C GLY A 103 -7.44 -0.53 3.78
N ARG A 104 -6.51 -0.15 4.65
CA ARG A 104 -5.87 -1.07 5.60
C ARG A 104 -6.82 -1.71 6.61
N ASN A 105 -7.91 -1.04 6.98
CA ASN A 105 -8.92 -1.65 7.84
C ASN A 105 -9.56 -2.90 7.20
N TRP A 106 -9.67 -2.97 5.88
CA TRP A 106 -10.15 -4.19 5.20
C TRP A 106 -9.02 -5.16 4.90
N LEU A 107 -7.82 -4.67 4.54
CA LEU A 107 -6.63 -5.52 4.35
C LEU A 107 -6.27 -6.33 5.59
N GLY A 108 -6.58 -5.83 6.79
CA GLY A 108 -6.38 -6.57 8.04
C GLY A 108 -7.30 -7.78 8.21
N HIS A 109 -8.40 -7.86 7.45
CA HIS A 109 -9.41 -8.91 7.57
C HIS A 109 -9.55 -9.78 6.32
N ILE A 110 -9.29 -9.22 5.14
CA ILE A 110 -9.45 -9.90 3.85
C ILE A 110 -8.07 -10.24 3.31
N ARG A 111 -7.83 -11.53 3.04
CA ARG A 111 -6.58 -12.01 2.44
C ARG A 111 -6.68 -11.90 0.93
N LEU A 112 -5.94 -10.97 0.35
CA LEU A 112 -5.85 -10.82 -1.10
C LEU A 112 -4.94 -11.88 -1.73
N ASP A 113 -5.25 -12.28 -2.96
CA ASP A 113 -4.38 -13.13 -3.78
C ASP A 113 -3.21 -12.28 -4.35
N TRP A 114 -2.23 -12.00 -3.49
CA TRP A 114 -1.04 -11.22 -3.87
C TRP A 114 -0.29 -11.78 -5.08
N PRO A 115 -0.17 -13.10 -5.31
CA PRO A 115 0.40 -13.62 -6.55
C PRO A 115 -0.28 -13.14 -7.84
N SER A 116 -1.61 -12.93 -7.84
CA SER A 116 -2.31 -12.37 -9.01
C SER A 116 -2.28 -10.84 -9.06
N ILE A 117 -2.15 -10.16 -7.91
CA ILE A 117 -2.02 -8.71 -7.81
C ILE A 117 -0.54 -8.30 -7.95
N CYS A 118 -0.18 -7.61 -9.03
CA CYS A 118 1.22 -7.20 -9.27
C CYS A 118 2.20 -8.37 -9.41
N ARG A 119 1.86 -9.37 -10.22
CA ARG A 119 2.76 -10.48 -10.53
C ARG A 119 4.10 -9.96 -11.08
N VAL A 120 5.15 -10.09 -10.29
CA VAL A 120 6.53 -9.85 -10.73
C VAL A 120 7.01 -11.11 -11.45
N THR A 121 7.22 -11.03 -12.76
CA THR A 121 7.82 -12.12 -13.53
C THR A 121 9.34 -12.01 -13.49
N ALA A 122 10.03 -13.16 -13.49
CA ALA A 122 11.50 -13.26 -13.48
C ALA A 122 12.18 -12.67 -14.73
N GLU A 123 11.40 -12.23 -15.73
CA GLU A 123 11.88 -11.47 -16.88
C GLU A 123 12.39 -10.08 -16.50
N THR A 124 12.13 -9.63 -15.27
CA THR A 124 12.81 -8.47 -14.69
C THR A 124 14.30 -8.79 -14.70
N ARG A 125 15.07 -8.11 -15.57
CA ARG A 125 16.50 -8.35 -15.77
C ARG A 125 17.27 -8.02 -14.49
N VAL A 126 17.36 -8.99 -13.58
CA VAL A 126 18.14 -8.86 -12.34
C VAL A 126 19.63 -8.99 -12.64
N GLN A 127 20.01 -9.78 -13.64
CA GLN A 127 21.41 -10.04 -13.97
C GLN A 127 22.21 -8.75 -14.29
N PRO A 128 21.73 -7.81 -15.12
CA PRO A 128 22.43 -6.55 -15.33
C PRO A 128 22.65 -5.73 -14.06
N ILE A 129 21.71 -5.74 -13.12
CA ILE A 129 21.83 -5.04 -11.83
C ILE A 129 22.87 -5.74 -10.95
N LEU A 130 22.85 -7.08 -10.92
CA LEU A 130 23.85 -7.87 -10.18
C LEU A 130 25.26 -7.68 -10.74
N ASP A 131 25.38 -7.55 -12.06
CA ASP A 131 26.66 -7.30 -12.73
C ASP A 131 27.15 -5.85 -12.47
N GLU A 132 26.26 -4.86 -12.59
CA GLU A 132 26.57 -3.43 -12.38
C GLU A 132 26.99 -3.13 -10.93
N PHE A 133 26.31 -3.73 -9.95
CA PHE A 133 26.55 -3.51 -8.52
C PHE A 133 27.11 -4.75 -7.83
N SER A 134 28.01 -5.46 -8.51
CA SER A 134 28.59 -6.72 -8.02
C SER A 134 29.36 -6.55 -6.70
N ASP A 135 29.91 -5.37 -6.43
CA ASP A 135 30.56 -5.00 -5.16
C ASP A 135 29.58 -4.96 -3.98
N VAL A 136 28.35 -4.46 -4.20
CA VAL A 136 27.28 -4.39 -3.21
C VAL A 136 26.68 -5.77 -2.94
N PHE A 137 26.46 -6.56 -4.00
CA PHE A 137 25.72 -7.83 -3.91
C PHE A 137 26.61 -9.08 -3.78
N ASN A 138 27.94 -8.95 -3.78
CA ASN A 138 28.86 -10.05 -3.52
C ASN A 138 29.32 -10.06 -2.06
N TRP A 139 28.91 -11.08 -1.31
CA TRP A 139 29.26 -11.24 0.11
C TRP A 139 30.79 -11.37 0.34
N ARG A 140 31.54 -11.86 -0.65
CA ARG A 140 33.01 -12.02 -0.55
C ARG A 140 33.76 -10.68 -0.58
N SER A 141 33.14 -9.61 -1.08
CA SER A 141 33.69 -8.26 -1.08
C SER A 141 33.79 -7.69 0.35
N TRP A 142 32.89 -8.10 1.26
CA TRP A 142 32.88 -7.70 2.67
C TRP A 142 34.00 -8.38 3.48
N ALA A 143 34.37 -9.62 3.14
CA ALA A 143 35.46 -10.33 3.80
C ALA A 143 36.82 -9.64 3.58
N ALA A 144 37.03 -8.99 2.43
CA ALA A 144 38.22 -8.18 2.17
C ALA A 144 38.24 -6.88 3.01
N ILE A 145 37.06 -6.29 3.28
CA ILE A 145 36.91 -5.11 4.12
C ILE A 145 37.16 -5.47 5.60
N GLU A 146 36.60 -6.58 6.09
CA GLU A 146 36.88 -7.07 7.47
C GLU A 146 38.36 -7.46 7.65
N ALA A 147 38.99 -8.06 6.64
CA ALA A 147 40.42 -8.34 6.63
C ALA A 147 41.27 -7.06 6.67
N ALA A 148 40.89 -6.02 5.93
CA ALA A 148 41.58 -4.72 5.93
C ALA A 148 41.41 -3.95 7.26
N MET A 149 40.22 -4.04 7.89
CA MET A 149 39.95 -3.41 9.19
C MET A 149 40.61 -4.16 10.36
N SER A 150 40.81 -5.47 10.26
CA SER A 150 41.52 -6.27 11.27
C SER A 150 43.04 -6.17 11.16
N ALA A 151 43.59 -5.92 9.96
CA ALA A 151 45.03 -5.73 9.74
C ALA A 151 45.56 -4.34 10.18
N SER A 152 44.68 -3.38 10.43
CA SER A 152 45.03 -2.01 10.86
C SER A 152 44.90 -1.84 12.38
N THR A 153 45.54 -2.73 13.15
CA THR A 153 45.80 -2.47 14.58
C THR A 153 46.82 -1.33 14.71
N TRP A 154 46.37 -0.21 15.28
CA TRP A 154 47.19 0.94 15.62
C TRP A 154 48.40 0.55 16.49
N THR A 155 49.62 0.68 15.96
CA THR A 155 50.83 0.68 16.77
C THR A 155 50.87 1.96 17.60
N ARG A 156 50.55 1.83 18.89
CA ARG A 156 50.79 2.88 19.90
C ARG A 156 52.29 2.95 20.17
N GLN A 157 53.04 3.73 19.38
CA GLN A 157 54.43 4.06 19.72
C GLN A 157 54.44 4.97 20.94
N GLY A 158 54.95 4.43 22.05
CA GLY A 158 55.21 5.18 23.25
C GLY A 158 56.32 6.22 23.05
N ARG A 159 56.15 7.38 23.69
CA ARG A 159 57.27 8.21 24.15
C ARG A 159 57.00 8.61 25.59
N ARG A 160 57.79 8.03 26.50
CA ARG A 160 58.17 8.67 27.75
C ARG A 160 59.22 9.72 27.37
N PHE A 161 58.96 10.98 27.69
CA PHE A 161 60.01 11.91 28.03
C PHE A 161 59.82 12.27 29.50
N VAL A 162 60.95 12.17 30.18
CA VAL A 162 61.31 12.45 31.58
C VAL A 162 60.37 13.38 32.33
#